data_AF-Q6N2F8-F1
#
_entry.id   AF-Q6N2F8-F1
#
_cell.length_a   1.000
_cell.length_b   1.000
_cell.length_c   1.000
_cell.angle_alpha   90.00
_cell.angle_beta   90.00
_cell.angle_gamma   90.00
#
_symmetry.space_group_name_H-M   'P 1'
#
loop_
_entity.id
_entity.type
_entity.pdbx_description
1 polymer ?
#
loop_
_entity_poly.entity_id
_entity_poly.type
_entity_poly.pdbx_seq_one_letter_code
_entity_poly.pdbx_strand_id
1 'polypeptide(L)'
;MPKTSLAHEQLEWTKQKLDEIDATLASLEESAKSLSSDARVEAERALARIATARNEFRRNADVLRAQTADAGEETYAALLAKWTEVELGLQTYLAAAASQADTVKNAFAARAAAQRVTWQKSLATIQAAASETVERARIEADAAAARLSEAAAKVEAKFGQASNAGDESWKAIQSAIAEAHAVQQRTWKAITDSFAKLG
;
A
#
# COMPACT_ATOMS: atom_id res chain seq x y z
N MET A 1 14.95 0.56 29.64
CA MET A 1 14.15 0.79 28.41
C MET A 1 13.68 -0.56 27.89
N PRO A 2 12.40 -0.75 27.53
CA PRO A 2 11.97 -2.02 26.96
C PRO A 2 12.58 -2.15 25.57
N LYS A 3 13.31 -3.24 25.33
CA LYS A 3 13.78 -3.61 23.99
C LYS A 3 12.57 -4.12 23.21
N THR A 4 12.14 -3.39 22.19
CA THR A 4 11.09 -3.90 21.28
C THR A 4 11.69 -5.04 20.45
N SER A 5 11.01 -6.20 20.42
CA SER A 5 11.47 -7.37 19.68
C SER A 5 10.99 -7.36 18.23
N LEU A 6 11.72 -8.03 17.34
CA LEU A 6 11.33 -8.23 15.94
C LEU A 6 9.88 -8.75 15.80
N ALA A 7 9.50 -9.71 16.64
CA ALA A 7 8.14 -10.27 16.65
C ALA A 7 7.07 -9.23 17.00
N HIS A 8 7.33 -8.31 17.93
CA HIS A 8 6.39 -7.24 18.27
C HIS A 8 6.18 -6.30 17.08
N GLU A 9 7.25 -5.92 16.38
CA GLU A 9 7.21 -5.03 15.23
C GLU A 9 6.52 -5.67 14.02
N GLN A 10 6.80 -6.96 13.77
CA GLN A 10 6.11 -7.72 12.73
C GLN A 10 4.60 -7.78 13.00
N LEU A 11 4.19 -7.96 14.25
CA LEU A 11 2.77 -7.96 14.63
C LEU A 11 2.10 -6.59 14.47
N GLU A 12 2.77 -5.51 14.89
CA GLU A 12 2.23 -4.15 14.72
C GLU A 12 2.11 -3.75 13.26
N TRP A 13 3.10 -4.07 12.43
CA TRP A 13 3.00 -3.87 10.99
C TRP A 13 1.88 -4.67 10.35
N THR A 14 1.71 -5.92 10.77
CA THR A 14 0.66 -6.78 10.23
C THR A 14 -0.73 -6.19 10.51
N LYS A 15 -0.95 -5.65 11.72
CA LYS A 15 -2.20 -4.94 12.05
C LYS A 15 -2.39 -3.71 11.15
N GLN A 16 -1.36 -2.87 11.05
CA GLN A 16 -1.42 -1.64 10.26
C GLN A 16 -1.68 -1.91 8.77
N LYS A 17 -1.06 -2.95 8.20
CA LYS A 17 -1.32 -3.35 6.81
C LYS A 17 -2.73 -3.85 6.63
N LEU A 18 -3.28 -4.61 7.59
CA LEU A 18 -4.66 -5.04 7.48
C LEU A 18 -5.64 -3.84 7.49
N ASP A 19 -5.42 -2.87 8.37
CA ASP A 19 -6.20 -1.62 8.40
C ASP A 19 -6.09 -0.85 7.07
N GLU A 20 -4.89 -0.79 6.48
CA GLU A 20 -4.65 -0.15 5.19
C GLU A 20 -5.34 -0.87 4.02
N ILE A 21 -5.31 -2.21 4.01
CA ILE A 21 -6.01 -3.01 3.00
C ILE A 21 -7.51 -2.75 3.11
N ASP A 22 -8.07 -2.79 4.31
CA ASP A 22 -9.50 -2.64 4.54
C ASP A 22 -9.98 -1.23 4.15
N ALA A 23 -9.24 -0.19 4.52
CA ALA A 23 -9.54 1.18 4.11
C ALA A 23 -9.44 1.37 2.58
N THR A 24 -8.42 0.77 1.95
CA THR A 24 -8.28 0.82 0.49
C THR A 24 -9.45 0.11 -0.17
N LEU A 25 -9.75 -1.13 0.23
CA LEU A 25 -10.81 -1.94 -0.37
C LEU A 25 -12.15 -1.22 -0.33
N ALA A 26 -12.51 -0.63 0.82
CA ALA A 26 -13.74 0.15 0.96
C ALA A 26 -13.81 1.35 -0.02
N SER A 27 -12.69 2.06 -0.19
CA SER A 27 -12.59 3.17 -1.15
C SER A 27 -12.72 2.70 -2.59
N LEU A 28 -12.06 1.59 -2.95
CA LEU A 28 -12.13 1.02 -4.28
C LEU A 28 -13.55 0.52 -4.60
N GLU A 29 -14.19 -0.20 -3.67
CA GLU A 29 -15.57 -0.68 -3.81
C GLU A 29 -16.57 0.47 -4.03
N GLU A 30 -16.42 1.56 -3.28
CA GLU A 30 -17.25 2.76 -3.49
C GLU A 30 -17.01 3.36 -4.88
N SER A 31 -15.74 3.51 -5.26
CA SER A 31 -15.37 4.09 -6.55
C SER A 31 -15.82 3.22 -7.73
N ALA A 32 -15.88 1.89 -7.57
CA ALA A 32 -16.28 0.94 -8.61
C ALA A 32 -17.75 1.10 -9.02
N LYS A 33 -18.60 1.60 -8.12
CA LYS A 33 -20.04 1.84 -8.39
C LYS A 33 -20.26 2.89 -9.47
N SER A 34 -19.30 3.79 -9.65
CA SER A 34 -19.34 4.88 -10.63
C SER A 34 -18.77 4.48 -11.99
N LEU A 35 -18.22 3.26 -12.13
CA LEU A 35 -17.60 2.81 -13.38
C LEU A 35 -18.63 2.42 -14.44
N SER A 36 -18.30 2.63 -15.72
CA SER A 36 -19.05 2.05 -16.84
C SER A 36 -19.11 0.52 -16.76
N SER A 37 -20.11 -0.11 -17.39
CA SER A 37 -20.34 -1.56 -17.31
C SER A 37 -19.09 -2.39 -17.61
N ASP A 38 -18.35 -2.01 -18.65
CA ASP A 38 -17.20 -2.79 -19.13
C ASP A 38 -15.99 -2.64 -18.21
N ALA A 39 -15.70 -1.40 -17.77
CA ALA A 39 -14.64 -1.13 -16.79
C ALA A 39 -14.97 -1.75 -15.42
N ARG A 40 -16.26 -1.80 -15.07
CA ARG A 40 -16.75 -2.32 -13.81
C ARG A 40 -16.52 -3.83 -13.66
N VAL A 41 -16.69 -4.62 -14.73
CA VAL A 41 -16.43 -6.08 -14.66
C VAL A 41 -14.98 -6.38 -14.30
N GLU A 42 -14.02 -5.70 -14.93
CA GLU A 42 -12.59 -5.88 -14.65
C GLU A 42 -12.21 -5.33 -13.27
N ALA A 43 -12.79 -4.19 -12.88
CA ALA A 43 -12.62 -3.61 -11.55
C ALA A 43 -13.17 -4.53 -10.43
N GLU A 44 -14.35 -5.13 -10.61
CA GLU A 44 -14.94 -6.09 -9.67
C GLU A 44 -14.11 -7.36 -9.55
N ARG A 45 -13.52 -7.84 -10.66
CA ARG A 45 -12.57 -8.96 -10.63
C ARG A 45 -11.32 -8.62 -9.83
N ALA A 46 -10.78 -7.41 -10.02
CA ALA A 46 -9.64 -6.93 -9.25
C ALA A 46 -9.99 -6.79 -7.75
N LEU A 47 -11.15 -6.25 -7.40
CA LEU A 47 -11.66 -6.16 -6.04
C LEU A 47 -11.77 -7.54 -5.38
N ALA A 48 -12.30 -8.54 -6.08
CA ALA A 48 -12.39 -9.91 -5.58
C ALA A 48 -11.01 -10.52 -5.29
N ARG A 49 -10.01 -10.23 -6.13
CA ARG A 49 -8.61 -10.64 -5.90
C ARG A 49 -8.04 -9.98 -4.65
N ILE A 50 -8.22 -8.66 -4.49
CA ILE A 50 -7.77 -7.92 -3.30
C ILE A 50 -8.43 -8.48 -2.04
N ALA A 51 -9.75 -8.70 -2.07
CA ALA A 51 -10.50 -9.23 -0.93
C ALA A 51 -10.03 -10.65 -0.54
N THR A 52 -9.71 -11.49 -1.52
CA THR A 52 -9.16 -12.83 -1.28
C THR A 52 -7.79 -12.75 -0.63
N ALA A 53 -6.88 -11.93 -1.17
CA ALA A 53 -5.56 -11.71 -0.60
C ALA A 53 -5.63 -11.12 0.81
N ARG A 54 -6.56 -10.19 1.08
CA ARG A 54 -6.83 -9.64 2.42
C ARG A 54 -7.24 -10.73 3.41
N ASN A 55 -8.14 -11.62 3.02
CA ASN A 55 -8.61 -12.70 3.89
C ASN A 55 -7.46 -13.67 4.23
N GLU A 56 -6.60 -13.98 3.27
CA GLU A 56 -5.40 -14.80 3.49
C GLU A 56 -4.37 -14.08 4.35
N PHE A 57 -4.16 -12.78 4.12
CA PHE A 57 -3.30 -11.95 4.95
C PHE A 57 -3.78 -11.96 6.40
N ARG A 58 -5.09 -11.77 6.65
CA ARG A 58 -5.68 -11.84 8.00
C ARG A 58 -5.47 -13.21 8.65
N ARG A 59 -5.67 -14.31 7.91
CA ARG A 59 -5.40 -15.66 8.44
C ARG A 59 -3.95 -15.82 8.87
N ASN A 60 -2.99 -15.39 8.03
CA ASN A 60 -1.58 -15.46 8.38
C ASN A 60 -1.23 -14.53 9.56
N ALA A 61 -1.91 -13.39 9.68
CA ALA A 61 -1.75 -12.47 10.81
C ALA A 61 -2.16 -13.10 12.14
N ASP A 62 -3.27 -13.84 12.13
CA ASP A 62 -3.76 -14.54 13.32
C ASP A 62 -2.82 -15.71 13.70
N VAL A 63 -2.27 -16.41 12.70
CA VAL A 63 -1.23 -17.45 12.91
C VAL A 63 0.03 -16.82 13.50
N LEU A 64 0.53 -15.71 12.94
CA LEU A 64 1.72 -15.02 13.42
C LEU A 64 1.55 -14.57 14.89
N ARG A 65 0.35 -14.12 15.26
CA ARG A 65 0.04 -13.71 16.64
C ARG A 65 0.10 -14.87 17.64
N ALA A 66 -0.18 -16.09 17.19
CA ALA A 66 -0.16 -17.29 18.03
C ALA A 66 1.22 -17.97 18.10
N GLN A 67 2.18 -17.57 17.25
CA GLN A 67 3.51 -18.16 17.18
C GLN A 67 4.52 -17.50 18.13
N THR A 68 5.52 -18.27 18.55
CA THR A 68 6.73 -17.73 19.19
C THR A 68 7.59 -17.00 18.16
N ALA A 69 8.44 -16.07 18.61
CA ALA A 69 9.27 -15.24 17.73
C ALA A 69 10.08 -16.04 16.68
N ASP A 70 10.64 -17.19 17.08
CA ASP A 70 11.48 -18.04 16.21
C ASP A 70 10.68 -18.85 15.17
N ALA A 71 9.36 -19.04 15.37
CA ALA A 71 8.50 -19.80 14.45
C ALA A 71 7.76 -18.91 13.43
N GLY A 72 7.94 -17.58 13.52
CA GLY A 72 7.16 -16.60 12.77
C GLY A 72 7.71 -16.22 11.39
N GLU A 73 8.93 -16.62 11.04
CA GLU A 73 9.61 -16.14 9.83
C GLU A 73 8.91 -16.57 8.53
N GLU A 74 8.52 -17.84 8.42
CA GLU A 74 7.78 -18.35 7.26
C GLU A 74 6.39 -17.72 7.14
N THR A 75 5.66 -17.61 8.25
CA THR A 75 4.35 -16.94 8.30
C THR A 75 4.45 -15.48 7.88
N TYR A 76 5.52 -14.81 8.28
CA TYR A 76 5.78 -13.43 7.92
C TYR A 76 6.17 -13.26 6.45
N ALA A 77 6.95 -14.17 5.88
CA ALA A 77 7.19 -14.21 4.43
C ALA A 77 5.88 -14.42 3.65
N ALA A 78 4.98 -15.28 4.15
CA ALA A 78 3.66 -15.48 3.58
C ALA A 78 2.78 -14.21 3.66
N LEU A 79 2.88 -13.42 4.75
CA LEU A 79 2.23 -12.11 4.85
C LEU A 79 2.75 -11.13 3.78
N LEU A 80 4.07 -11.05 3.57
CA LEU A 80 4.66 -10.20 2.53
C LEU A 80 4.21 -10.61 1.11
N ALA A 81 4.07 -11.91 0.86
CA ALA A 81 3.54 -12.40 -0.41
C ALA A 81 2.07 -11.99 -0.61
N LYS A 82 1.22 -12.12 0.42
CA LYS A 82 -0.19 -11.68 0.33
C LYS A 82 -0.34 -10.17 0.22
N TRP A 83 0.56 -9.42 0.86
CA TRP A 83 0.64 -7.97 0.64
C TRP A 83 0.97 -7.64 -0.83
N THR A 84 1.90 -8.35 -1.44
CA THR A 84 2.23 -8.19 -2.87
C THR A 84 1.02 -8.50 -3.77
N GLU A 85 0.23 -9.51 -3.44
CA GLU A 85 -1.00 -9.83 -4.17
C GLU A 85 -2.07 -8.73 -4.08
N VAL A 86 -2.21 -8.08 -2.91
CA VAL A 86 -3.06 -6.89 -2.77
C VAL A 86 -2.61 -5.78 -3.72
N GLU A 87 -1.30 -5.53 -3.80
CA GLU A 87 -0.74 -4.49 -4.66
C GLU A 87 -0.95 -4.77 -6.15
N LEU A 88 -0.76 -6.02 -6.57
CA LEU A 88 -1.06 -6.43 -7.95
C LEU A 88 -2.56 -6.30 -8.27
N GLY A 89 -3.42 -6.65 -7.31
CA GLY A 89 -4.87 -6.44 -7.43
C GLY A 89 -5.22 -4.97 -7.60
N LEU A 90 -4.60 -4.08 -6.81
CA LEU A 90 -4.79 -2.64 -6.92
C LEU A 90 -4.33 -2.11 -8.29
N GLN A 91 -3.18 -2.54 -8.79
CA GLN A 91 -2.71 -2.15 -10.12
C GLN A 91 -3.70 -2.57 -11.21
N THR A 92 -4.28 -3.76 -11.08
CA THR A 92 -5.30 -4.27 -12.00
C THR A 92 -6.58 -3.43 -11.94
N TYR A 93 -7.03 -3.08 -10.72
CA TYR A 93 -8.19 -2.21 -10.52
C TYR A 93 -8.00 -0.85 -11.19
N LEU A 94 -6.83 -0.23 -10.96
CA LEU A 94 -6.51 1.07 -11.52
C LEU A 94 -6.45 1.00 -13.04
N ALA A 95 -5.84 -0.04 -13.62
CA ALA A 95 -5.85 -0.26 -15.07
C ALA A 95 -7.27 -0.38 -15.64
N ALA A 96 -8.19 -1.04 -14.93
CA ALA A 96 -9.60 -1.13 -15.34
C ALA A 96 -10.32 0.23 -15.25
N ALA A 97 -10.03 1.01 -14.23
CA ALA A 97 -10.60 2.34 -14.00
C ALA A 97 -9.91 3.47 -14.79
N ALA A 98 -8.92 3.14 -15.63
CA ALA A 98 -8.03 4.09 -16.31
C ALA A 98 -8.74 5.18 -17.11
N SER A 99 -9.90 4.85 -17.70
CA SER A 99 -10.69 5.78 -18.50
C SER A 99 -11.51 6.79 -17.67
N GLN A 100 -11.49 6.69 -16.34
CA GLN A 100 -12.30 7.48 -15.42
C GLN A 100 -11.43 8.11 -14.33
N ALA A 101 -10.74 9.18 -14.73
CA ALA A 101 -9.69 9.86 -13.96
C ALA A 101 -10.11 10.29 -12.54
N ASP A 102 -11.32 10.82 -12.36
CA ASP A 102 -11.78 11.32 -11.04
C ASP A 102 -11.99 10.19 -10.03
N THR A 103 -12.51 9.05 -10.51
CA THR A 103 -12.72 7.83 -9.72
C THR A 103 -11.38 7.26 -9.26
N VAL A 104 -10.40 7.22 -10.16
CA VAL A 104 -9.03 6.79 -9.84
C VAL A 104 -8.35 7.75 -8.87
N LYS A 105 -8.48 9.07 -9.07
CA LYS A 105 -7.89 10.11 -8.21
C LYS A 105 -8.37 9.99 -6.77
N ASN A 106 -9.67 9.86 -6.54
CA ASN A 106 -10.23 9.81 -5.19
C ASN A 106 -9.87 8.51 -4.46
N ALA A 107 -9.94 7.38 -5.16
CA ALA A 107 -9.47 6.08 -4.65
C ALA A 107 -7.99 6.15 -4.25
N PHE A 108 -7.18 6.78 -5.10
CA PHE A 108 -5.75 6.90 -4.90
C PHE A 108 -5.40 7.83 -3.73
N ALA A 109 -6.01 9.01 -3.66
CA ALA A 109 -5.80 9.96 -2.56
C ALA A 109 -6.20 9.37 -1.20
N ALA A 110 -7.30 8.61 -1.15
CA ALA A 110 -7.74 7.91 0.05
C ALA A 110 -6.70 6.87 0.52
N ARG A 111 -6.14 6.08 -0.42
CA ARG A 111 -5.07 5.12 -0.11
C ARG A 111 -3.80 5.81 0.38
N ALA A 112 -3.35 6.87 -0.31
CA ALA A 112 -2.15 7.60 0.08
C ALA A 112 -2.29 8.24 1.48
N ALA A 113 -3.47 8.78 1.80
CA ALA A 113 -3.76 9.32 3.12
C ALA A 113 -3.77 8.22 4.20
N ALA A 114 -4.43 7.08 3.93
CA ALA A 114 -4.45 5.93 4.83
C ALA A 114 -3.02 5.43 5.10
N GLN A 115 -2.25 5.19 4.04
CA GLN A 115 -0.84 4.77 4.10
C GLN A 115 0.02 5.72 4.93
N ARG A 116 -0.10 7.03 4.70
CA ARG A 116 0.65 8.07 5.43
C ARG A 116 0.36 8.04 6.93
N VAL A 117 -0.91 7.96 7.33
CA VAL A 117 -1.30 7.93 8.74
C VAL A 117 -0.76 6.68 9.42
N THR A 118 -0.91 5.51 8.77
CA THR A 118 -0.38 4.25 9.32
C THR A 118 1.14 4.28 9.41
N TRP A 119 1.86 4.76 8.39
CA TRP A 119 3.32 4.85 8.41
C TRP A 119 3.86 5.81 9.46
N GLN A 120 3.24 6.98 9.63
CA GLN A 120 3.63 7.92 10.68
C GLN A 120 3.47 7.30 12.07
N LYS A 121 2.40 6.54 12.28
CA LYS A 121 2.15 5.81 13.53
C LYS A 121 3.20 4.71 13.77
N SER A 122 3.57 3.93 12.75
CA SER A 122 4.64 2.92 12.86
C SER A 122 5.99 3.56 13.19
N LEU A 123 6.36 4.61 12.45
CA LEU A 123 7.65 5.28 12.58
C LEU A 123 7.79 6.02 13.92
N ALA A 124 6.71 6.61 14.43
CA ALA A 124 6.68 7.19 15.77
C ALA A 124 6.84 6.12 16.87
N THR A 125 6.32 4.91 16.65
CA THR A 125 6.44 3.79 17.61
C THR A 125 7.86 3.23 17.65
N ILE A 126 8.62 3.33 16.54
CA ILE A 126 10.01 2.89 16.40
C ILE A 126 11.04 3.89 17.00
N GLN A 127 10.59 4.98 17.64
CA GLN A 127 11.44 6.05 18.18
C GLN A 127 12.50 5.63 19.23
N ALA A 128 12.57 4.38 19.66
CA ALA A 128 13.65 3.88 20.51
C ALA A 128 14.86 3.29 19.75
N ALA A 129 14.74 2.93 18.45
CA ALA A 129 15.83 2.32 17.68
C ALA A 129 16.71 3.34 16.92
N ALA A 130 16.19 4.56 16.70
CA ALA A 130 16.90 5.76 16.21
C ALA A 130 18.05 5.52 15.22
N SER A 131 17.77 5.03 14.01
CA SER A 131 18.77 4.97 12.93
C SER A 131 18.43 5.97 11.81
N GLU A 132 19.48 6.58 11.25
CA GLU A 132 19.39 7.49 10.11
C GLU A 132 18.67 6.86 8.90
N THR A 133 18.77 5.54 8.76
CA THR A 133 18.11 4.77 7.70
C THR A 133 16.59 4.85 7.78
N VAL A 134 16.01 4.81 8.98
CA VAL A 134 14.55 4.90 9.18
C VAL A 134 14.04 6.30 8.85
N GLU A 135 14.76 7.35 9.27
CA GLU A 135 14.38 8.73 8.97
C GLU A 135 14.52 9.04 7.47
N ARG A 136 15.57 8.55 6.83
CA ARG A 136 15.74 8.68 5.37
C ARG A 136 14.62 7.96 4.61
N ALA A 137 14.26 6.75 5.02
CA ALA A 137 13.17 5.99 4.44
C ALA A 137 11.81 6.68 4.63
N ARG A 138 11.59 7.36 5.76
CA ARG A 138 10.41 8.19 6.00
C ARG A 138 10.32 9.36 5.02
N ILE A 139 11.41 10.11 4.85
CA ILE A 139 11.46 11.26 3.93
C ILE A 139 11.21 10.81 2.49
N GLU A 140 11.79 9.69 2.08
CA GLU A 140 11.55 9.10 0.75
C GLU A 140 10.08 8.69 0.56
N ALA A 141 9.44 8.10 1.59
CA ALA A 141 8.03 7.73 1.54
C ALA A 141 7.10 8.94 1.43
N ASP A 142 7.37 10.01 2.18
CA ASP A 142 6.62 11.27 2.11
C ASP A 142 6.76 11.91 0.72
N ALA A 143 7.96 11.90 0.14
CA ALA A 143 8.22 12.43 -1.20
C ALA A 143 7.50 11.61 -2.30
N ALA A 144 7.50 10.28 -2.20
CA ALA A 144 6.80 9.41 -3.15
C ALA A 144 5.28 9.62 -3.08
N ALA A 145 4.71 9.74 -1.88
CA ALA A 145 3.29 10.05 -1.69
C ALA A 145 2.91 11.43 -2.29
N ALA A 146 3.78 12.43 -2.15
CA ALA A 146 3.58 13.75 -2.74
C ALA A 146 3.63 13.71 -4.29
N ARG A 147 4.64 13.06 -4.88
CA ARG A 147 4.76 12.89 -6.35
C ARG A 147 3.54 12.21 -6.95
N LEU A 148 3.01 11.23 -6.24
CA LEU A 148 1.85 10.47 -6.65
C LEU A 148 0.56 11.29 -6.58
N SER A 149 0.41 12.13 -5.55
CA SER A 149 -0.68 13.11 -5.48
C SER A 149 -0.59 14.15 -6.60
N GLU A 150 0.62 14.60 -6.94
CA GLU A 150 0.87 15.53 -8.04
C GLU A 150 0.57 14.91 -9.42
N ALA A 151 0.97 13.65 -9.64
CA ALA A 151 0.65 12.90 -10.84
C ALA A 151 -0.87 12.78 -11.01
N ALA A 152 -1.61 12.50 -9.93
CA ALA A 152 -3.07 12.47 -9.95
C ALA A 152 -3.71 13.83 -10.27
N ALA A 153 -3.18 14.94 -9.71
CA ALA A 153 -3.67 16.29 -10.01
C ALA A 153 -3.39 16.73 -11.46
N LYS A 154 -2.26 16.31 -12.05
CA LYS A 154 -1.92 16.58 -13.46
C LYS A 154 -2.87 15.92 -14.45
N VAL A 155 -3.47 14.80 -14.06
CA VAL A 155 -4.44 14.05 -14.90
C VAL A 155 -5.76 14.82 -15.03
N GLU A 156 -6.24 15.41 -13.93
CA GLU A 156 -7.44 16.27 -13.90
C GLU A 156 -7.31 17.47 -14.85
N ALA A 157 -6.13 18.08 -14.93
CA ALA A 157 -5.89 19.23 -15.81
C ALA A 157 -5.81 18.88 -17.31
N LYS A 158 -5.53 17.61 -17.66
CA LYS A 158 -5.21 17.20 -19.05
C LYS A 158 -6.21 16.24 -19.69
N PHE A 159 -7.05 15.55 -18.90
CA PHE A 159 -8.07 14.64 -19.44
C PHE A 159 -9.15 15.37 -20.28
N GLY A 160 -9.31 16.69 -20.10
CA GLY A 160 -10.20 17.51 -20.93
C GLY A 160 -9.63 17.89 -22.31
N GLN A 161 -8.36 17.61 -22.61
CA GLN A 161 -7.72 18.04 -23.87
C GLN A 161 -6.93 16.89 -24.53
N ALA A 162 -7.56 16.29 -25.56
CA ALA A 162 -7.03 15.33 -26.55
C ALA A 162 -6.67 13.90 -26.04
N SER A 163 -7.11 12.87 -26.80
CA SER A 163 -7.02 11.45 -26.42
C SER A 163 -5.61 10.90 -26.26
N ASN A 164 -4.58 11.54 -26.81
CA ASN A 164 -3.18 11.12 -26.64
C ASN A 164 -2.56 11.60 -25.31
N ALA A 165 -3.07 12.69 -24.73
CA ALA A 165 -2.63 13.15 -23.41
C ALA A 165 -3.17 12.26 -22.28
N GLY A 166 -4.26 11.54 -22.54
CA GLY A 166 -4.82 10.51 -21.66
C GLY A 166 -3.84 9.37 -21.37
N ASP A 167 -3.20 8.83 -22.40
CA ASP A 167 -2.26 7.70 -22.28
C ASP A 167 -0.96 8.08 -21.55
N GLU A 168 -0.39 9.25 -21.84
CA GLU A 168 0.81 9.75 -21.14
C GLU A 168 0.53 10.08 -19.67
N SER A 169 -0.62 10.72 -19.40
CA SER A 169 -1.04 11.03 -18.03
C SER A 169 -1.33 9.75 -17.24
N TRP A 170 -1.89 8.74 -17.91
CA TRP A 170 -2.11 7.43 -17.35
C TRP A 170 -0.81 6.68 -17.02
N LYS A 171 0.17 6.69 -17.94
CA LYS A 171 1.52 6.15 -17.67
C LYS A 171 2.21 6.87 -16.51
N ALA A 172 2.03 8.18 -16.38
CA ALA A 172 2.58 8.94 -15.26
C ALA A 172 1.96 8.51 -13.92
N ILE A 173 0.65 8.27 -13.87
CA ILE A 173 -0.01 7.68 -12.69
C ILE A 173 0.58 6.30 -12.38
N GLN A 174 0.63 5.40 -13.36
CA GLN A 174 1.16 4.03 -13.17
C GLN A 174 2.60 4.04 -12.66
N SER A 175 3.45 4.93 -13.21
CA SER A 175 4.83 5.10 -12.76
C SER A 175 4.92 5.59 -11.31
N ALA A 176 4.09 6.58 -10.94
CA ALA A 176 4.09 7.10 -9.57
C ALA A 176 3.61 6.06 -8.54
N ILE A 177 2.69 5.17 -8.94
CA ILE A 177 2.25 4.04 -8.11
C ILE A 177 3.39 3.04 -7.92
N ALA A 178 4.08 2.68 -9.00
CA ALA A 178 5.22 1.77 -8.94
C ALA A 178 6.34 2.33 -8.04
N GLU A 179 6.61 3.64 -8.12
CA GLU A 179 7.57 4.33 -7.24
C GLU A 179 7.16 4.25 -5.77
N ALA A 180 5.92 4.60 -5.43
CA ALA A 180 5.43 4.56 -4.06
C ALA A 180 5.47 3.14 -3.46
N HIS A 181 5.10 2.13 -4.24
CA HIS A 181 5.20 0.73 -3.84
C HIS A 181 6.67 0.32 -3.58
N ALA A 182 7.59 0.69 -4.47
CA ALA A 182 9.01 0.37 -4.31
C ALA A 182 9.62 1.05 -3.06
N VAL A 183 9.20 2.28 -2.74
CA VAL A 183 9.62 2.96 -1.51
C VAL A 183 9.04 2.27 -0.28
N GLN A 184 7.76 1.90 -0.30
CA GLN A 184 7.13 1.17 0.79
C GLN A 184 7.85 -0.15 1.13
N GLN A 185 8.21 -0.93 0.11
CA GLN A 185 8.96 -2.17 0.30
C GLN A 185 10.34 -1.91 0.91
N ARG A 186 11.08 -0.91 0.40
CA ARG A 186 12.41 -0.54 0.91
C ARG A 186 12.35 -0.09 2.37
N THR A 187 11.39 0.75 2.72
CA THR A 187 11.17 1.22 4.09
C THR A 187 10.90 0.05 5.03
N TRP A 188 10.07 -0.89 4.62
CA TRP A 188 9.73 -2.03 5.46
C TRP A 188 10.88 -3.02 5.63
N LYS A 189 11.65 -3.26 4.57
CA LYS A 189 12.90 -4.01 4.66
C LYS A 189 13.89 -3.35 5.61
N ALA A 190 14.08 -2.03 5.52
CA ALA A 190 15.00 -1.31 6.39
C ALA A 190 14.61 -1.39 7.87
N ILE A 191 13.31 -1.32 8.17
CA ILE A 191 12.78 -1.49 9.53
C ILE A 191 13.07 -2.92 10.03
N THR A 192 12.70 -3.92 9.24
CA THR A 192 12.90 -5.35 9.60
C THR A 192 14.38 -5.68 9.81
N ASP A 193 15.26 -5.24 8.89
CA ASP A 193 16.71 -5.44 8.96
C ASP A 193 17.33 -4.72 10.19
N SER A 194 16.78 -3.59 10.61
CA SER A 194 17.26 -2.85 11.79
C SER A 194 16.94 -3.59 13.08
N PHE A 195 15.75 -4.19 13.19
CA PHE A 195 15.37 -4.97 14.36
C PHE A 195 16.07 -6.33 14.43
N ALA A 196 16.32 -6.97 13.28
CA ALA A 196 17.10 -8.22 13.23
C ALA A 196 18.54 -8.05 13.76
N LYS A 197 19.12 -6.84 13.67
CA LYS A 197 20.47 -6.54 14.18
C LYS A 197 20.53 -6.26 15.69
N LEU A 198 19.38 -6.12 16.35
CA LEU A 198 19.27 -5.78 17.78
C LEU A 198 19.00 -7.01 18.67
N GLY A 199 18.65 -8.15 18.07
CA GLY A 199 18.57 -9.47 18.70
C GLY A 199 19.87 -10.24 18.54
#